data_AF-A0A1Z9XKG8-F1
#
_entry.id   AF-A0A1Z9XKG8-F1
#
_cell.length_a   1.000
_cell.length_b   1.000
_cell.length_c   1.000
_cell.angle_alpha   90.00
_cell.angle_beta   90.00
_cell.angle_gamma   90.00
#
_symmetry.space_group_name_H-M   'P 1'
#
loop_
_entity.id
_entity.type
_entity.pdbx_description
1 polymer ?
#
loop_
_entity_poly.entity_id
_entity_poly.type
_entity_poly.pdbx_seq_one_letter_code
_entity_poly.pdbx_strand_id
1 'polypeptide(L)' 'MDDSNQHLKELLKQTDIAFKALMREPNSISLNQQYEEAKIALDTYTTSLKQTLSDKCLQQRHR' A
#
# COMPACT_ATOMS: atom_id res chain seq x y z
N MET A 1 -2.95 -17.78 -4.91
CA MET A 1 -3.65 -16.48 -5.03
C MET A 1 -3.12 -15.57 -3.91
N ASP A 2 -1.82 -15.67 -3.62
CA ASP A 2 -1.24 -15.27 -2.33
C ASP A 2 -0.20 -14.16 -2.47
N ASP A 3 0.43 -14.03 -3.64
CA ASP A 3 1.37 -12.94 -3.94
C ASP A 3 0.77 -11.56 -3.70
N SER A 4 -0.51 -11.36 -4.03
CA SER A 4 -1.16 -10.07 -3.79
C SER A 4 -1.27 -9.74 -2.31
N ASN A 5 -1.48 -10.75 -1.49
CA ASN A 5 -1.60 -10.59 -0.04
C ASN A 5 -0.22 -10.42 0.61
N GLN A 6 0.82 -11.04 0.05
CA GLN A 6 2.19 -10.87 0.49
C GLN A 6 2.70 -9.46 0.17
N HIS A 7 2.49 -8.99 -1.06
CA HIS A 7 2.91 -7.66 -1.48
C HIS A 7 2.22 -6.56 -0.66
N LEU A 8 0.91 -6.70 -0.38
CA LEU A 8 0.20 -5.78 0.52
C LEU A 8 0.79 -5.76 1.93
N LYS A 9 1.13 -6.93 2.48
CA LYS A 9 1.76 -7.03 3.81
C LYS A 9 3.14 -6.38 3.83
N GLU A 10 3.92 -6.53 2.76
CA GLU A 10 5.23 -5.89 2.63
C GLU A 10 5.10 -4.38 2.56
N LEU A 11 4.17 -3.85 1.74
CA LEU A 11 3.89 -2.42 1.66
C LEU A 11 3.46 -1.86 3.02
N LEU A 12 2.53 -2.53 3.71
CA LEU A 12 2.09 -2.13 5.06
C LEU A 12 3.26 -2.11 6.06
N LYS A 13 4.12 -3.13 6.02
CA LYS A 13 5.30 -3.22 6.88
C LYS A 13 6.29 -2.10 6.59
N GLN A 14 6.53 -1.78 5.31
CA GLN A 14 7.41 -0.68 4.91
C GLN A 14 6.85 0.68 5.36
N THR A 15 5.55 0.92 5.17
CA THR A 15 4.88 2.14 5.64
C THR A 15 4.97 2.27 7.16
N ASP A 16 4.76 1.19 7.91
CA ASP A 16 4.84 1.19 9.38
C ASP A 16 6.28 1.48 9.89
N ILE A 17 7.30 0.91 9.24
CA ILE A 17 8.70 1.18 9.57
C ILE A 17 9.05 2.65 9.28
N ALA A 18 8.69 3.15 8.10
CA ALA A 18 8.94 4.53 7.72
C ALA A 18 8.20 5.51 8.65
N PHE A 19 6.96 5.20 9.02
CA PHE A 19 6.18 5.98 9.97
C PHE A 19 6.82 6.00 11.36
N LYS A 20 7.24 4.84 11.89
CA LYS A 20 7.93 4.77 13.19
C LYS A 20 9.26 5.53 13.19
N ALA A 21 10.00 5.50 12.08
CA ALA A 21 11.21 6.29 11.92
C ALA A 21 10.88 7.79 11.92
N LEU A 22 9.88 8.20 11.13
CA LEU A 22 9.42 9.59 11.08
C LEU A 22 8.89 10.09 12.44
N MET A 23 8.21 9.25 13.22
CA MET A 23 7.76 9.61 14.57
C MET A 23 8.93 9.87 15.53
N ARG A 24 10.07 9.19 15.34
CA ARG A 24 11.28 9.43 16.13
C ARG A 24 11.99 10.71 15.71
N GLU A 25 11.98 11.02 14.42
CA GLU A 25 12.65 12.19 13.85
C GLU A 25 11.73 12.95 12.88
N PRO A 26 10.71 13.67 13.41
CA PRO A 26 9.66 14.30 12.59
C PRO A 26 10.17 15.47 11.73
N ASN A 27 11.35 16.01 12.04
CA ASN A 27 11.99 17.08 11.27
C ASN A 27 12.85 16.54 10.12
N SER A 28 13.02 15.21 10.02
CA SER A 28 13.83 14.61 8.96
C SER A 28 13.05 14.58 7.66
N ILE A 29 13.44 15.46 6.73
CA ILE A 29 12.87 15.54 5.38
C ILE A 29 13.00 14.19 4.66
N SER A 30 14.12 13.49 4.84
CA SER A 30 14.35 12.18 4.21
C SER A 30 13.40 11.09 4.73
N LEU A 31 13.11 11.07 6.04
CA LEU A 31 12.14 10.12 6.60
C LEU A 31 10.71 10.48 6.21
N ASN A 32 10.41 11.77 6.10
CA ASN A 32 9.10 12.23 5.63
C ASN A 32 8.88 11.81 4.18
N GLN A 33 9.88 12.01 3.30
CA GLN A 33 9.84 11.55 1.92
C GLN A 33 9.66 10.03 1.82
N GLN A 34 10.44 9.25 2.57
CA GLN A 34 10.29 7.78 2.59
C GLN A 34 8.89 7.33 3.04
N TYR A 35 8.31 8.00 4.04
CA TYR A 35 6.94 7.71 4.48
C TYR A 35 5.91 8.09 3.42
N GLU A 36 6.05 9.25 2.77
CA GLU A 36 5.17 9.66 1.67
C GLU A 36 5.25 8.70 0.49
N GLU A 37 6.44 8.27 0.08
CA GLU A 37 6.63 7.27 -0.98
C GLU A 37 5.97 5.93 -0.62
N ALA A 38 6.18 5.44 0.61
CA ALA A 38 5.55 4.21 1.08
C ALA A 38 4.02 4.32 1.12
N LYS A 39 3.48 5.49 1.49
CA LYS A 39 2.04 5.75 1.50
C LYS A 39 1.46 5.78 0.08
N ILE A 40 2.14 6.42 -0.87
CA ILE A 40 1.74 6.46 -2.29
C ILE A 40 1.74 5.05 -2.88
N ALA A 41 2.77 4.25 -2.58
CA ALA A 41 2.85 2.87 -3.05
C ALA A 41 1.70 2.01 -2.51
N LEU A 42 1.37 2.14 -1.22
CA LEU A 42 0.23 1.44 -0.60
C LEU A 42 -1.12 1.87 -1.20
N ASP A 43 -1.32 3.18 -1.42
CA ASP A 43 -2.55 3.71 -2.03
C ASP A 43 -2.71 3.23 -3.48
N THR A 44 -1.65 3.30 -4.27
CA THR A 44 -1.63 2.82 -5.66
C THR A 44 -1.96 1.34 -5.74
N TYR A 45 -1.37 0.55 -4.84
CA TYR A 45 -1.58 -0.89 -4.79
C TYR A 45 -3.02 -1.23 -4.37
N THR A 46 -3.53 -0.60 -3.32
CA THR A 46 -4.91 -0.84 -2.86
C THR A 46 -5.95 -0.37 -3.86
N THR A 47 -5.70 0.73 -4.58
CA THR A 47 -6.55 1.20 -5.69
C THR A 47 -6.56 0.19 -6.83
N SER A 48 -5.39 -0.29 -7.26
CA SER A 48 -5.28 -1.33 -8.29
C SER A 48 -5.95 -2.65 -7.87
N LEU A 49 -5.83 -3.02 -6.59
CA LEU A 49 -6.47 -4.20 -6.03
C LEU A 49 -8.01 -4.05 -6.04
N LYS A 50 -8.53 -2.89 -5.61
CA LYS A 50 -9.97 -2.59 -5.64
C LYS A 50 -10.53 -2.62 -7.06
N GLN A 51 -9.80 -2.08 -8.04
CA GLN A 51 -10.18 -2.16 -9.45
C GLN A 51 -10.23 -3.62 -9.90
N THR A 52 -9.16 -4.38 -9.68
CA THR A 52 -9.09 -5.81 -10.04
C THR A 52 -10.22 -6.63 -9.39
N LEU A 53 -10.56 -6.35 -8.14
CA LEU A 53 -11.67 -7.01 -7.44
C LEU A 53 -13.03 -6.58 -7.98
N SER A 54 -13.20 -5.30 -8.34
CA SER A 54 -14.44 -4.78 -8.93
C SER A 54 -14.68 -5.37 -10.33
N ASP A 55 -13.65 -5.46 -11.16
CA ASP A 55 -13.70 -6.10 -12.48
C ASP A 55 -14.06 -7.59 -12.37
N LYS A 56 -13.49 -8.31 -11.39
CA LYS A 56 -13.83 -9.71 -11.12
C LYS A 56 -15.26 -9.90 -10.60
N CYS A 57 -15.76 -8.96 -9.80
CA CYS A 57 -17.13 -9.00 -9.26
C CYS A 57 -18.17 -8.75 -10.37
N LEU A 58 -17.88 -7.83 -11.30
CA LEU A 58 -18.71 -7.58 -12.47
C LEU A 58 -18.76 -8.78 -13.43
N GLN A 59 -17.66 -9.49 -13.62
CA GLN A 59 -17.64 -10.70 -14.46
C GLN A 59 -18.47 -11.87 -13.90
N GLN A 60 -18.62 -12.00 -12.56
CA GLN A 60 -19.45 -13.07 -11.98
C GLN A 60 -20.96 -12.79 -12.10
N ARG A 61 -21.37 -11.55 -12.29
CA ARG A 61 -22.80 -11.17 -12.40
C ARG A 61 -23.37 -11.31 -13.81
N HIS A 62 -22.52 -11.63 -14.80
CA HIS A 62 -22.89 -11.79 -16.22
C HIS A 62 -22.84 -13.25 -16.70
N ARG A 63 -23.04 -14.21 -15.79
CA ARG A 63 -23.25 -15.62 -16.12
C ARG A 63 -24.59 -16.10 -15.62
#